data_AF-A0A524RS12-F1
#
_entry.id   AF-A0A524RS12-F1
#
_cell.length_a   1.000
_cell.length_b   1.000
_cell.length_c   1.000
_cell.angle_alpha   90.00
_cell.angle_beta   90.00
_cell.angle_gamma   90.00
#
_symmetry.space_group_name_H-M   'P 1'
#
loop_
_entity.id
_entity.type
_entity.pdbx_description
1 polymer ?
#
loop_
_entity_poly.entity_id
_entity_poly.type
_entity_poly.pdbx_seq_one_letter_code
_entity_poly.pdbx_strand_id
1 'polypeptide(L)'
;MIGDIYTDTNNSEGIYAVTTGDGNVEVSVTGDINTLGDLSEAIYALSSDGDITAEMTGNINTVGDFSHAISTISNKGNIMLTTTGNINTEGFGSRGINSESNNGDITISATGDINTDDHH
;
A
#
# COMPACT_ATOMS: atom_id res chain seq x y z
N MET A 1 -2.67 5.35 -12.64
CA MET A 1 -2.81 4.19 -13.56
C MET A 1 -4.29 3.81 -13.70
N ILE A 2 -4.74 3.39 -14.88
CA ILE A 2 -6.16 3.10 -15.21
C ILE A 2 -6.45 1.64 -15.58
N GLY A 3 -5.55 0.72 -15.23
CA GLY A 3 -5.72 -0.71 -15.48
C GLY A 3 -5.49 -1.51 -14.20
N ASP A 4 -6.03 -2.72 -14.19
CA ASP A 4 -5.90 -3.64 -13.07
C ASP A 4 -4.49 -4.23 -13.03
N ILE A 5 -4.01 -4.52 -11.82
CA ILE A 5 -2.72 -5.16 -11.56
C ILE A 5 -2.98 -6.52 -10.90
N TYR A 6 -2.25 -7.54 -11.37
CA TYR A 6 -2.30 -8.89 -10.82
C TYR A 6 -0.88 -9.45 -10.71
N THR A 7 -0.49 -9.88 -9.51
CA THR A 7 0.77 -10.58 -9.25
C THR A 7 0.51 -11.86 -8.43
N ASP A 8 1.19 -12.96 -8.75
CA ASP A 8 0.93 -14.27 -8.15
C ASP A 8 2.18 -15.01 -7.65
N THR A 9 3.36 -14.41 -7.79
CA THR A 9 4.61 -14.95 -7.26
C THR A 9 5.02 -14.22 -6.00
N ASN A 10 5.78 -14.90 -5.12
CA ASN A 10 6.32 -14.29 -3.90
C ASN A 10 7.26 -13.11 -4.22
N ASN A 11 7.31 -12.13 -3.33
CA ASN A 11 8.07 -10.88 -3.49
C ASN A 11 7.75 -10.17 -4.81
N SER A 12 6.47 -10.10 -5.16
CA SER A 12 6.02 -9.44 -6.38
C SER A 12 5.00 -8.37 -6.03
N GLU A 13 5.48 -7.19 -5.64
CA GLU A 13 4.65 -6.05 -5.34
C GLU A 13 3.83 -5.62 -6.57
N GLY A 14 2.59 -5.17 -6.35
CA GLY A 14 1.78 -4.61 -7.43
C GLY A 14 2.37 -3.29 -7.93
N ILE A 15 2.69 -2.41 -6.98
CA ILE A 15 3.36 -1.12 -7.22
C ILE A 15 4.51 -0.96 -6.24
N TYR A 16 5.72 -0.81 -6.76
CA TYR A 16 6.93 -0.51 -6.01
C TYR A 16 7.42 0.91 -6.34
N ALA A 17 7.12 1.88 -5.47
CA ALA A 17 7.39 3.30 -5.68
C ALA A 17 8.38 3.82 -4.63
N VAL A 18 9.67 3.86 -4.99
CA VAL A 18 10.74 4.16 -4.04
C VAL A 18 11.63 5.29 -4.54
N THR A 19 11.95 6.21 -3.63
CA THR A 19 12.91 7.30 -3.85
C THR A 19 13.87 7.45 -2.67
N THR A 20 15.00 8.11 -2.93
CA THR A 20 16.04 8.38 -1.92
C THR A 20 16.24 9.88 -1.75
N GLY A 21 16.72 10.30 -0.57
CA GLY A 21 16.87 11.71 -0.22
C GLY A 21 15.52 12.42 -0.06
N ASP A 22 15.44 13.67 -0.51
CA ASP A 22 14.28 14.54 -0.31
C ASP A 22 13.21 14.39 -1.42
N GLY A 23 13.29 13.33 -2.23
CA GLY A 23 12.33 13.11 -3.32
C GLY A 23 10.95 12.74 -2.80
N ASN A 24 9.90 13.26 -3.44
CA ASN A 24 8.52 12.89 -3.12
C ASN A 24 8.09 11.63 -3.88
N VAL A 25 7.17 10.87 -3.31
CA VAL A 25 6.51 9.73 -3.95
C VAL A 25 5.03 10.06 -4.18
N GLU A 26 4.58 9.88 -5.41
CA GLU A 26 3.17 10.03 -5.79
C GLU A 26 2.68 8.73 -6.43
N VAL A 27 1.63 8.15 -5.86
CA VAL A 27 0.98 6.93 -6.37
C VAL A 27 -0.49 7.24 -6.60
N SER A 28 -0.97 7.03 -7.82
CA SER A 28 -2.38 7.19 -8.17
C SER A 28 -2.88 5.95 -8.92
N VAL A 29 -3.89 5.28 -8.37
CA VAL A 29 -4.43 4.02 -8.90
C VAL A 29 -5.95 4.07 -8.98
N THR A 30 -6.48 3.67 -10.13
CA THR A 30 -7.92 3.56 -10.35
C THR A 30 -8.40 2.16 -10.72
N GLY A 31 -7.50 1.27 -11.16
CA GLY A 31 -7.80 -0.15 -11.34
C GLY A 31 -7.65 -0.93 -10.05
N ASP A 32 -8.16 -2.16 -10.05
CA ASP A 32 -8.04 -3.07 -8.92
C ASP A 32 -6.61 -3.64 -8.83
N ILE A 33 -6.11 -3.91 -7.62
CA ILE A 33 -4.81 -4.56 -7.40
C ILE A 33 -5.02 -5.88 -6.67
N ASN A 34 -4.51 -6.97 -7.23
CA ASN A 34 -4.54 -8.29 -6.63
C ASN A 34 -3.11 -8.83 -6.49
N THR A 35 -2.68 -9.14 -5.27
CA THR A 35 -1.39 -9.79 -5.01
C THR A 35 -1.59 -11.08 -4.22
N LEU A 36 -1.10 -12.20 -4.76
CA LEU A 36 -1.32 -13.52 -4.16
C LEU A 36 -0.09 -14.13 -3.49
N GLY A 37 1.11 -13.72 -3.89
CA GLY A 37 2.36 -14.26 -3.36
C GLY A 37 2.66 -13.76 -1.95
N ASP A 38 3.49 -14.50 -1.21
CA ASP A 38 3.99 -14.05 0.10
C ASP A 38 4.88 -12.82 -0.05
N LEU A 39 4.96 -11.98 0.98
CA LEU A 39 5.75 -10.75 0.98
C LEU A 39 5.47 -9.89 -0.26
N SER A 40 4.22 -9.83 -0.71
CA SER A 40 3.82 -9.15 -1.94
C SER A 40 2.78 -8.09 -1.63
N GLU A 41 3.24 -6.90 -1.26
CA GLU A 41 2.35 -5.77 -1.02
C GLU A 41 1.66 -5.31 -2.31
N ALA A 42 0.39 -4.93 -2.22
CA ALA A 42 -0.26 -4.32 -3.38
C ALA A 42 0.38 -2.97 -3.72
N ILE A 43 0.67 -2.15 -2.70
CA ILE A 43 1.44 -0.92 -2.85
C ILE A 43 2.52 -0.83 -1.78
N TYR A 44 3.76 -0.70 -2.24
CA TYR A 44 4.90 -0.34 -1.42
C TYR A 44 5.44 1.03 -1.86
N ALA A 45 5.29 2.04 -1.00
CA ALA A 45 5.78 3.39 -1.23
C ALA A 45 6.80 3.77 -0.15
N LEU A 46 8.02 4.12 -0.58
CA LEU A 46 9.09 4.51 0.34
C LEU A 46 9.77 5.80 -0.10
N SER A 47 9.89 6.72 0.85
CA SER A 47 10.69 7.93 0.72
C SER A 47 11.67 8.02 1.90
N SER A 48 12.85 8.58 1.68
CA SER A 48 13.74 8.89 2.82
C SER A 48 13.19 10.10 3.56
N ASP A 49 13.26 11.29 2.98
CA ASP A 49 12.88 12.52 3.68
C ASP A 49 11.73 13.28 2.99
N GLY A 50 11.31 12.86 1.79
CA GLY A 50 10.21 13.51 1.06
C GLY A 50 8.83 12.97 1.39
N ASP A 51 7.80 13.70 0.96
CA ASP A 51 6.40 13.40 1.21
C ASP A 51 5.93 12.20 0.36
N ILE A 52 4.96 11.46 0.90
CA ILE A 52 4.27 10.38 0.19
C ILE A 52 2.80 10.75 0.04
N THR A 53 2.32 10.80 -1.20
CA THR A 53 0.90 10.94 -1.52
C THR A 53 0.44 9.71 -2.28
N ALA A 54 -0.59 9.05 -1.77
CA ALA A 54 -1.20 7.89 -2.41
C ALA A 54 -2.71 8.07 -2.52
N GLU A 55 -3.25 7.93 -3.73
CA GLU A 55 -4.67 8.01 -4.02
C GLU A 55 -5.14 6.73 -4.72
N MET A 56 -6.17 6.11 -4.16
CA MET A 56 -6.70 4.84 -4.62
C MET A 56 -8.22 4.84 -4.73
N THR A 57 -8.70 4.40 -5.89
CA THR A 57 -10.15 4.24 -6.14
C THR A 57 -10.56 2.82 -6.51
N GLY A 58 -9.63 2.00 -7.02
CA GLY A 58 -9.84 0.57 -7.19
C GLY A 58 -9.73 -0.20 -5.87
N ASN A 59 -10.26 -1.42 -5.87
CA ASN A 59 -10.16 -2.33 -4.74
C ASN A 59 -8.75 -2.94 -4.64
N ILE A 60 -8.35 -3.30 -3.42
CA ILE A 60 -7.11 -4.02 -3.14
C ILE A 60 -7.44 -5.37 -2.54
N ASN A 61 -6.82 -6.42 -3.06
CA ASN A 61 -6.85 -7.75 -2.48
C ASN A 61 -5.42 -8.28 -2.33
N THR A 62 -4.98 -8.54 -1.10
CA THR A 62 -3.71 -9.20 -0.81
C THR A 62 -3.95 -10.50 -0.07
N VAL A 63 -3.23 -11.58 -0.43
CA VAL A 63 -3.49 -12.92 0.14
C VAL A 63 -2.29 -13.52 0.86
N GLY A 64 -1.08 -13.36 0.33
CA GLY A 64 0.09 -14.04 0.86
C GLY A 64 0.49 -13.59 2.27
N ASP A 65 1.31 -14.40 2.94
CA ASP A 65 1.77 -14.08 4.28
C ASP A 65 2.66 -12.84 4.28
N PHE A 66 2.56 -12.04 5.35
CA PHE A 66 3.27 -10.76 5.50
C PHE A 66 3.06 -9.77 4.34
N SER A 67 1.93 -9.86 3.65
CA SER A 67 1.61 -9.04 2.48
C SER A 67 0.63 -7.93 2.86
N HIS A 68 1.17 -6.79 3.29
CA HIS A 68 0.36 -5.61 3.57
C HIS A 68 -0.32 -5.11 2.29
N ALA A 69 -1.58 -4.69 2.37
CA ALA A 69 -2.22 -4.09 1.19
C ALA A 69 -1.55 -2.78 0.80
N ILE A 70 -1.40 -1.86 1.74
CA ILE A 70 -0.69 -0.60 1.51
C ILE A 70 0.40 -0.44 2.57
N SER A 71 1.64 -0.26 2.13
CA SER A 71 2.78 0.07 2.97
C SER A 71 3.39 1.40 2.52
N THR A 72 3.36 2.41 3.39
CA THR A 72 3.92 3.75 3.13
C THR A 72 4.90 4.13 4.22
N ILE A 73 6.16 4.37 3.87
CA ILE A 73 7.23 4.63 4.84
C ILE A 73 7.99 5.89 4.45
N SER A 74 7.98 6.91 5.31
CA SER A 74 8.85 8.08 5.20
C SER A 74 9.62 8.29 6.51
N ASN A 75 10.83 8.84 6.48
CA ASN A 75 11.53 9.20 7.71
C ASN A 75 11.04 10.56 8.21
N LYS A 76 11.03 11.58 7.33
CA LYS A 76 10.69 12.96 7.69
C LYS A 76 9.50 13.54 6.95
N GLY A 77 9.13 12.96 5.82
CA GLY A 77 8.04 13.48 5.00
C GLY A 77 6.68 13.13 5.59
N ASN A 78 5.70 13.93 5.21
CA ASN A 78 4.31 13.69 5.51
C ASN A 78 3.76 12.57 4.63
N ILE A 79 2.79 11.84 5.16
CA ILE A 79 2.09 10.78 4.45
C ILE A 79 0.63 11.18 4.33
N MET A 80 0.16 11.28 3.09
CA MET A 80 -1.25 11.51 2.76
C MET A 80 -1.75 10.31 1.95
N LEU A 81 -2.62 9.51 2.56
CA LEU A 81 -3.24 8.34 1.91
C LEU A 81 -4.75 8.54 1.83
N THR A 82 -5.29 8.44 0.62
CA THR A 82 -6.74 8.42 0.37
C THR A 82 -7.10 7.13 -0.36
N THR A 83 -8.03 6.36 0.22
CA THR A 83 -8.59 5.16 -0.41
C THR A 83 -10.12 5.20 -0.39
N THR A 84 -10.71 4.92 -1.54
CA THR A 84 -12.17 4.86 -1.72
C THR A 84 -12.66 3.48 -2.15
N GLY A 85 -11.77 2.63 -2.67
CA GLY A 85 -12.05 1.21 -2.89
C GLY A 85 -11.94 0.40 -1.61
N ASN A 86 -12.46 -0.82 -1.63
CA ASN A 86 -12.34 -1.75 -0.52
C ASN A 86 -10.93 -2.34 -0.45
N ILE A 87 -10.45 -2.60 0.76
CA ILE A 87 -9.18 -3.25 1.03
C ILE A 87 -9.45 -4.57 1.74
N ASN A 88 -9.10 -5.67 1.09
CA ASN A 88 -9.13 -6.99 1.66
C ASN A 88 -7.71 -7.51 1.77
N THR A 89 -7.34 -7.93 2.97
CA THR A 89 -6.01 -8.47 3.26
C THR A 89 -6.16 -9.77 4.01
N GLU A 90 -5.66 -10.84 3.42
CA GLU A 90 -5.53 -12.15 4.02
C GLU A 90 -4.03 -12.42 4.25
N GLY A 91 -3.73 -13.43 5.06
CA GLY A 91 -2.34 -13.87 5.30
C GLY A 91 -1.83 -13.51 6.68
N PHE A 92 -0.99 -14.40 7.21
CA PHE A 92 -0.45 -14.25 8.54
C PHE A 92 0.45 -13.03 8.63
N GLY A 93 0.23 -12.20 9.66
CA GLY A 93 1.03 -10.99 9.88
C GLY A 93 0.78 -9.85 8.89
N SER A 94 -0.19 -10.00 7.99
CA SER A 94 -0.58 -8.96 7.03
C SER A 94 -1.40 -7.84 7.70
N ARG A 95 -1.44 -6.66 7.07
CA ARG A 95 -2.15 -5.46 7.54
C ARG A 95 -2.83 -4.81 6.35
N GLY A 96 -4.03 -4.29 6.53
CA GLY A 96 -4.71 -3.52 5.47
C GLY A 96 -3.92 -2.27 5.09
N ILE A 97 -3.56 -1.45 6.08
CA ILE A 97 -2.73 -0.26 5.87
C ILE A 97 -1.64 -0.21 6.93
N ASN A 98 -0.39 -0.10 6.49
CA ASN A 98 0.78 0.13 7.32
C ASN A 98 1.46 1.45 6.91
N SER A 99 1.33 2.49 7.74
CA SER A 99 1.91 3.79 7.46
C SER A 99 2.81 4.24 8.59
N GLU A 100 4.04 4.65 8.25
CA GLU A 100 5.07 5.00 9.23
C GLU A 100 5.80 6.28 8.81
N SER A 101 5.84 7.26 9.72
CA SER A 101 6.67 8.46 9.62
C SER A 101 7.26 8.82 10.97
N ASN A 102 8.57 9.08 11.02
CA ASN A 102 9.26 9.40 12.28
C ASN A 102 9.10 10.88 12.67
N ASN A 103 9.07 11.78 11.69
CA ASN A 103 8.99 13.22 11.92
C ASN A 103 7.90 13.95 11.12
N GLY A 104 7.24 13.27 10.17
CA GLY A 104 6.13 13.84 9.40
C GLY A 104 4.77 13.43 9.94
N ASP A 105 3.75 14.19 9.55
CA ASP A 105 2.36 13.88 9.89
C ASP A 105 1.84 12.75 8.99
N ILE A 106 0.99 11.88 9.56
CA ILE A 106 0.30 10.81 8.82
C ILE A 106 -1.19 11.12 8.81
N THR A 107 -1.75 11.30 7.61
CA THR A 107 -3.18 11.48 7.38
C THR A 107 -3.69 10.37 6.47
N ILE A 108 -4.67 9.61 6.96
CA ILE A 108 -5.29 8.51 6.22
C ILE A 108 -6.80 8.76 6.15
N SER A 109 -7.34 8.79 4.94
CA SER A 109 -8.77 8.85 4.66
C SER A 109 -9.18 7.58 3.92
N ALA A 110 -9.90 6.70 4.61
CA ALA A 110 -10.46 5.48 4.03
C ALA A 110 -11.99 5.56 4.08
N THR A 111 -12.63 5.37 2.93
CA THR A 111 -14.10 5.37 2.82
C THR A 111 -14.67 4.04 2.37
N GLY A 112 -13.86 3.19 1.73
CA GLY A 112 -14.18 1.79 1.51
C GLY A 112 -13.95 0.96 2.78
N ASP A 113 -14.45 -0.27 2.78
CA ASP A 113 -14.26 -1.20 3.89
C ASP A 113 -12.80 -1.70 3.92
N ILE A 114 -12.26 -1.88 5.13
CA ILE A 114 -10.94 -2.49 5.34
C ILE A 114 -11.15 -3.77 6.13
N ASN A 115 -10.98 -4.91 5.47
CA ASN A 115 -11.11 -6.24 6.04
C ASN A 115 -9.74 -6.90 6.12
N THR A 116 -9.39 -7.40 7.30
CA THR A 116 -8.17 -8.18 7.52
C THR A 116 -8.55 -9.51 8.12
N ASP A 117 -8.10 -10.61 7.51
CA ASP A 117 -8.29 -11.96 8.02
C ASP A 117 -6.95 -12.70 8.09
N ASP A 118 -6.81 -13.59 9.05
CA ASP A 118 -5.66 -14.48 9.17
C ASP A 118 -6.01 -15.83 8.55
N HIS A 119 -5.09 -16.46 7.82
CA HIS A 119 -5.34 -17.80 7.30
C HIS A 119 -5.31 -18.80 8.47
N HIS A 120 -6.45 -19.42 8.79
CA HIS A 120 -6.55 -20.53 9.75
C HIS A 120 -6.42 -21.91 9.09
#